data_AF-A0A7X6ZL68-F1
#
_entry.id   AF-A0A7X6ZL68-F1
#
_cell.length_a   1.000
_cell.length_b   1.000
_cell.length_c   1.000
_cell.angle_alpha   90.00
_cell.angle_beta   90.00
_cell.angle_gamma   90.00
#
_symmetry.space_group_name_H-M   'P 1'
#
loop_
_entity.id
_entity.type
_entity.pdbx_description
1 polymer ?
#
loop_
_entity_poly.entity_id
_entity_poly.type
_entity_poly.pdbx_seq_one_letter_code
_entity_poly.pdbx_strand_id
1 'polypeptide(L)' 'AVISTSQGVITDKEARDLQVGGEVICYIS' A
#
# COMPACT_ATOMS: atom_id res chain seq x y z
N ALA A 1 2.32 0.99 -7.12
CA ALA A 1 1.77 2.05 -6.26
C ALA A 1 2.28 1.84 -4.83
N VAL A 2 2.55 2.92 -4.12
CA VAL A 2 2.86 2.91 -2.68
C VAL A 2 1.56 3.28 -1.95
N ILE A 3 1.20 2.49 -0.94
CA ILE A 3 -0.07 2.57 -0.22
C ILE A 3 0.20 2.87 1.26
N SER A 4 -0.48 3.89 1.78
CA SER A 4 -0.55 4.16 3.22
C SER A 4 -1.67 3.34 3.83
N THR A 5 -1.34 2.49 4.80
CA THR A 5 -2.28 1.62 5.51
C THR A 5 -2.16 1.83 7.02
N SER A 6 -3.08 1.26 7.80
CA SER A 6 -3.01 1.29 9.28
C SER A 6 -1.78 0.55 9.84
N GLN A 7 -1.07 -0.23 9.02
CA GLN A 7 0.16 -0.94 9.38
C GLN A 7 1.43 -0.21 8.90
N GLY A 8 1.27 1.00 8.35
CA GLY A 8 2.36 1.80 7.79
C GLY A 8 2.28 1.92 6.27
N VAL A 9 3.37 2.44 5.69
CA VAL A 9 3.49 2.64 4.24
C VAL A 9 4.11 1.40 3.62
N ILE A 10 3.37 0.75 2.72
CA ILE A 10 3.75 -0.51 2.08
C ILE A 10 3.49 -0.44 0.57
N THR A 11 3.96 -1.43 -0.19
CA THR A 11 3.65 -1.52 -1.61
C THR A 11 2.23 -2.07 -1.84
N ASP A 12 1.63 -1.76 -2.99
CA ASP A 12 0.34 -2.33 -3.40
C ASP A 12 0.30 -3.86 -3.38
N LYS A 13 1.44 -4.48 -3.74
CA LYS A 13 1.59 -5.94 -3.68
C LYS A 13 1.49 -6.45 -2.24
N GLU A 14 2.24 -5.88 -1.32
CA GLU A 14 2.20 -6.26 0.10
C GLU A 14 0.82 -6.03 0.72
N ALA A 15 0.16 -4.91 0.37
CA ALA A 15 -1.18 -4.62 0.86
C ALA A 15 -2.20 -5.71 0.43
N ARG A 16 -2.08 -6.20 -0.81
CA ARG A 16 -2.92 -7.28 -1.33
C ARG A 16 -2.63 -8.62 -0.66
N ASP A 17 -1.35 -8.93 -0.42
CA ASP A 17 -0.93 -10.16 0.25
C ASP A 17 -1.40 -10.19 1.72
N LEU A 18 -1.38 -9.03 2.39
CA LEU A 18 -1.86 -8.86 3.77
C LEU A 18 -3.38 -8.63 3.89
N GLN A 19 -4.09 -8.52 2.76
CA GLN A 19 -5.52 -8.22 2.70
C GLN A 19 -5.92 -6.95 3.44
N VAL A 20 -5.06 -5.93 3.41
CA VAL A 20 -5.28 -4.62 4.04
C VAL A 20 -5.60 -3.55 2.99
N GLY A 21 -6.54 -2.67 3.33
CA GLY A 21 -6.87 -1.50 2.52
C GLY A 21 -6.06 -0.26 2.92
N GLY A 22 -6.05 0.74 2.04
CA GLY A 22 -5.35 2.00 2.30
C GLY A 22 -5.49 3.00 1.17
N GLU A 23 -4.79 4.11 1.30
CA GLU A 23 -4.78 5.19 0.31
C GLU A 23 -3.50 5.11 -0.53
N VAL A 24 -3.64 5.21 -1.85
CA VAL A 24 -2.48 5.28 -2.74
C VAL A 24 -1.88 6.68 -2.64
N ILE A 25 -0.62 6.76 -2.22
CA ILE A 25 0.07 8.04 -1.99
C ILE A 25 1.07 8.39 -3.09
N CYS A 26 1.55 7.39 -3.83
CA CYS A 26 2.62 7.59 -4.81
C CYS A 26 2.63 6.45 -5.85
N TYR A 27 3.02 6.80 -7.07
CA TYR A 27 3.41 5.84 -8.09
C TYR A 27 4.89 6.05 -8.40
N ILE A 28 5.64 4.96 -8.43
CA ILE A 28 7.03 4.95 -8.88
C ILE A 28 6.99 4.49 -10.34
N SER A 29 7.68 5.20 -11.23
CA SER A 29 7.79 4.86 -12.65
C SER A 29 9.02 4.01 -12.94
#